data_AF-A0A377D5J4-F1
#
_entry.id   AF-A0A377D5J4-F1
#
_cell.length_a   1.000
_cell.length_b   1.000
_cell.length_c   1.000
_cell.angle_alpha   90.00
_cell.angle_beta   90.00
_cell.angle_gamma   90.00
#
_symmetry.space_group_name_H-M   'P 1'
#
loop_
_entity.id
_entity.type
_entity.pdbx_description
1 polymer ?
#
loop_
_entity_poly.entity_id
_entity_poly.type
_entity_poly.pdbx_seq_one_letter_code
_entity_poly.pdbx_strand_id
1 'polypeptide(L)'
;MFPVGIEALIGKVRFSRLGIKLAETHNKGYRWQHEAVIALASPDNVNAFELTAQEAEEWYRGRDVYPQAAPVADDVLVTFQHQPIGLAKRIGSRLKNSYPRELVRDGKLFTGNA
;
A
#
# COMPACT_ATOMS: atom_id res chain seq x y z
N MET A 1 -0.38 -15.28 -4.95
CA MET A 1 0.95 -15.90 -5.03
C MET A 1 1.04 -16.92 -3.92
N PHE A 2 1.34 -18.17 -4.25
CA PHE A 2 1.53 -19.24 -3.27
C PHE A 2 3.02 -19.60 -3.18
N PRO A 3 3.55 -19.92 -1.99
CA PRO A 3 4.90 -20.46 -1.87
C PRO A 3 4.96 -21.85 -2.51
N VAL A 4 5.99 -22.14 -3.30
CA VAL A 4 6.16 -23.45 -3.99
C VAL A 4 6.10 -24.62 -2.99
N GLY A 5 6.67 -24.46 -1.79
CA GLY A 5 6.67 -25.51 -0.76
C GLY A 5 5.28 -25.97 -0.30
N ILE A 6 4.22 -25.20 -0.56
CA ILE A 6 2.85 -25.58 -0.16
C ILE A 6 2.16 -26.52 -1.15
N GLU A 7 2.66 -26.61 -2.39
CA GLU A 7 2.01 -27.34 -3.47
C GLU A 7 1.79 -28.81 -3.14
N ALA A 8 2.74 -29.45 -2.47
CA ALA A 8 2.67 -30.86 -2.06
C ALA A 8 1.53 -31.18 -1.07
N LEU A 9 0.93 -30.15 -0.45
CA LEU A 9 -0.16 -30.27 0.52
C LEU A 9 -1.52 -29.88 -0.06
N ILE A 10 -1.56 -29.27 -1.25
CA ILE A 10 -2.81 -28.88 -1.91
C ILE A 10 -3.65 -30.14 -2.18
N GLY A 11 -4.92 -30.11 -1.78
CA GLY A 11 -5.84 -31.24 -1.90
C GLY A 11 -5.75 -32.29 -0.77
N LYS A 12 -4.71 -32.25 0.09
CA LYS A 12 -4.57 -33.16 1.24
C LYS A 12 -5.22 -32.61 2.51
N VAL A 13 -5.24 -31.30 2.66
CA VAL A 13 -5.85 -30.61 3.79
C VAL A 13 -6.55 -29.34 3.31
N ARG A 14 -7.58 -28.92 4.05
CA ARG A 14 -8.27 -27.66 3.78
C ARG A 14 -7.50 -26.51 4.42
N PHE A 15 -7.04 -25.57 3.61
CA PHE A 15 -6.37 -24.36 4.10
C PHE A 15 -7.37 -23.23 4.32
N SER A 16 -7.19 -22.47 5.40
CA SER A 16 -7.96 -21.24 5.65
C SER A 16 -7.49 -20.08 4.77
N ARG A 17 -6.17 -19.94 4.57
CA ARG A 17 -5.54 -18.98 3.66
C ARG A 17 -4.24 -19.57 3.13
N LEU A 18 -3.93 -19.30 1.87
CA LEU A 18 -2.68 -19.71 1.20
C LEU A 18 -2.00 -18.49 0.61
N GLY A 19 -0.74 -18.25 1.00
CA GLY A 19 0.06 -17.15 0.51
C GLY A 19 -0.61 -15.78 0.61
N ILE A 20 -0.27 -14.89 -0.32
CA ILE A 20 -0.79 -13.52 -0.39
C ILE A 20 -1.57 -13.29 -1.68
N LYS A 21 -2.67 -12.55 -1.58
CA LYS A 21 -3.44 -12.16 -2.76
C LYS A 21 -2.73 -10.99 -3.43
N LEU A 22 -2.31 -11.14 -4.69
CA LEU A 22 -1.57 -10.09 -5.41
C LEU A 22 -2.48 -8.94 -5.83
N ALA A 23 -3.52 -9.27 -6.57
CA ALA A 23 -4.46 -8.30 -7.13
C ALA A 23 -5.82 -8.96 -7.37
N GLU A 24 -6.81 -8.12 -7.62
CA GLU A 24 -8.08 -8.49 -8.23
C GLU A 24 -8.11 -8.00 -9.67
N THR A 25 -8.72 -8.78 -10.56
CA THR A 25 -9.03 -8.33 -11.91
C THR A 25 -10.16 -7.32 -11.87
N HIS A 26 -10.03 -6.27 -12.68
CA HIS A 26 -11.02 -5.21 -12.84
C HIS A 26 -11.13 -4.85 -14.33
N ASN A 27 -12.22 -4.20 -14.74
CA ASN A 27 -12.51 -3.93 -16.17
C ASN A 27 -11.39 -3.20 -16.93
N LYS A 28 -10.49 -2.50 -16.23
CA LYS A 28 -9.37 -1.73 -16.80
C LYS A 28 -8.00 -2.16 -16.23
N GLY A 29 -7.83 -3.44 -15.92
CA GLY A 29 -6.55 -4.00 -15.45
C GLY A 29 -6.65 -4.59 -14.05
N TYR A 30 -5.69 -4.27 -13.19
CA TYR A 30 -5.55 -4.91 -11.88
C TYR A 30 -5.72 -3.91 -10.75
N ARG A 31 -6.42 -4.35 -9.70
CA ARG A 31 -6.44 -3.67 -8.40
C ARG A 31 -5.53 -4.44 -7.44
N TRP A 32 -4.33 -3.91 -7.25
CA TRP A 32 -3.36 -4.46 -6.31
C TRP A 32 -3.90 -4.46 -4.89
N GLN A 33 -3.59 -5.52 -4.14
CA GLN A 33 -3.97 -5.64 -2.74
C GLN A 33 -2.92 -5.00 -1.85
N HIS A 34 -3.36 -4.34 -0.78
CA HIS A 34 -2.46 -3.69 0.18
C HIS A 34 -1.42 -4.67 0.75
N GLU A 35 -1.83 -5.88 1.14
CA GLU A 35 -0.94 -6.93 1.64
C GLU A 35 0.22 -7.23 0.67
N ALA A 36 -0.05 -7.28 -0.64
CA ALA A 36 0.99 -7.53 -1.63
C ALA A 36 1.95 -6.36 -1.77
N VAL A 37 1.48 -5.12 -1.63
CA VAL A 37 2.33 -3.93 -1.65
C VAL A 37 3.28 -3.92 -0.47
N ILE A 38 2.77 -4.18 0.74
CA ILE A 38 3.59 -4.22 1.96
C ILE A 38 4.62 -5.35 1.90
N ALA A 39 4.24 -6.52 1.38
CA ALA A 39 5.13 -7.69 1.37
C ALA A 39 6.17 -7.69 0.24
N LEU A 40 5.87 -7.08 -0.92
CA LEU A 40 6.65 -7.28 -2.15
C LEU A 40 7.22 -5.99 -2.77
N ALA A 41 6.73 -4.81 -2.38
CA ALA A 41 7.22 -3.58 -2.99
C ALA A 41 8.65 -3.27 -2.50
N SER A 42 9.52 -2.88 -3.44
CA SER A 42 10.82 -2.31 -3.09
C SER A 42 10.68 -0.80 -2.90
N PRO A 43 11.15 -0.22 -1.77
CA PRO A 43 11.12 1.23 -1.56
C PRO A 43 12.04 1.98 -2.53
N ASP A 44 13.04 1.32 -3.13
CA ASP A 44 13.94 1.90 -4.15
C ASP A 44 13.29 2.01 -5.56
N ASN A 45 11.98 1.79 -5.66
CA ASN A 45 11.28 1.90 -6.94
C ASN A 45 11.35 3.34 -7.48
N VAL A 46 11.56 3.48 -8.79
CA VAL A 46 11.57 4.80 -9.48
C VAL A 46 10.27 5.60 -9.29
N ASN A 47 9.14 4.92 -9.03
CA ASN A 47 7.84 5.53 -8.78
C ASN A 47 7.50 5.59 -7.27
N ALA A 48 8.48 5.38 -6.39
CA ALA A 48 8.32 5.61 -4.96
C ALA A 48 8.18 7.11 -4.68
N PHE A 49 7.29 7.44 -3.75
CA PHE A 49 7.05 8.79 -3.28
C PHE A 49 7.03 8.78 -1.76
N GLU A 50 8.08 9.38 -1.20
CA GLU A 50 8.29 9.47 0.24
C GLU A 50 7.42 10.57 0.83
N LEU A 51 6.53 10.19 1.77
CA LEU A 51 5.71 11.14 2.49
C LEU A 51 6.49 11.78 3.63
N THR A 52 6.17 13.05 3.90
CA THR A 52 6.50 13.68 5.18
C THR A 52 5.70 13.05 6.32
N ALA A 53 6.11 13.30 7.57
CA ALA A 53 5.37 12.80 8.73
C ALA A 53 3.91 13.29 8.77
N GLN A 54 3.66 14.54 8.37
CA GLN A 54 2.31 15.10 8.33
C GLN A 54 1.45 14.40 7.25
N GLU A 55 2.00 14.18 6.06
CA GLU A 55 1.30 13.49 4.98
C GLU A 55 1.05 12.02 5.30
N ALA A 56 2.01 11.35 5.96
CA ALA A 56 1.85 10.00 6.45
C ALA A 56 0.74 9.92 7.52
N GLU A 57 0.57 10.96 8.34
CA GLU A 57 -0.53 11.04 9.31
C GLU A 57 -1.89 11.04 8.60
N GLU A 58 -2.04 11.89 7.59
CA GLU A 58 -3.25 11.93 6.78
C GLU A 58 -3.48 10.59 6.05
N TRP A 59 -2.42 9.95 5.55
CA TRP A 59 -2.49 8.63 4.93
C TRP A 59 -3.07 7.57 5.88
N TYR A 60 -2.55 7.47 7.10
CA TYR A 60 -3.02 6.51 8.12
C TYR A 60 -4.40 6.85 8.67
N ARG A 61 -4.84 8.11 8.58
CA ARG A 61 -6.22 8.55 8.85
C ARG A 61 -7.17 8.25 7.67
N GLY A 62 -6.70 7.60 6.61
CA GLY A 62 -7.50 7.22 5.44
C GLY A 62 -7.89 8.41 4.55
N ARG A 63 -7.14 9.51 4.63
CA ARG A 63 -7.40 10.73 3.86
C ARG A 63 -6.45 10.84 2.67
N ASP A 64 -6.91 11.52 1.63
CA ASP A 64 -6.07 11.83 0.47
C ASP A 64 -4.94 12.78 0.87
N VAL A 65 -3.80 12.63 0.20
CA VAL A 65 -2.60 13.43 0.47
C VAL A 65 -2.42 14.46 -0.64
N TYR A 66 -2.03 15.68 -0.27
CA TYR A 66 -1.82 16.80 -1.19
C TYR A 66 -0.36 17.25 -1.12
N PRO A 67 0.55 16.54 -1.80
CA PRO A 67 1.96 16.88 -1.76
C PRO A 67 2.23 18.21 -2.47
N GLN A 68 3.20 18.97 -1.97
CA GLN A 68 3.62 20.23 -2.61
C GLN A 68 4.17 19.99 -4.01
N ALA A 69 4.95 18.92 -4.18
CA ALA A 69 5.43 18.44 -5.46
C ALA A 69 4.77 17.09 -5.77
N ALA A 70 3.80 17.09 -6.67
CA ALA A 70 3.14 15.85 -7.08
C ALA A 70 4.11 14.94 -7.87
N PRO A 71 4.07 13.62 -7.67
CA PRO A 71 4.84 12.69 -8.48
C PRO A 71 4.41 12.77 -9.95
N VAL A 72 5.31 12.39 -10.85
CA VAL A 72 5.03 12.39 -12.30
C VAL A 72 4.13 11.20 -12.68
N ALA A 73 4.33 10.05 -12.05
CA ALA A 73 3.58 8.83 -12.34
C ALA A 73 2.13 8.90 -11.83
N ASP A 74 1.23 8.23 -12.54
CA ASP A 74 -0.17 8.11 -12.14
C ASP A 74 -0.36 7.05 -11.05
N ASP A 75 0.36 5.94 -11.12
CA ASP A 75 0.44 4.93 -10.06
C ASP A 75 1.73 5.14 -9.25
N VAL A 76 1.58 5.32 -7.95
CA VAL A 76 2.64 5.78 -7.06
C VAL A 76 2.79 4.80 -5.90
N LEU A 77 4.02 4.33 -5.65
CA LEU A 77 4.34 3.59 -4.43
C LEU A 77 4.53 4.61 -3.29
N VAL A 78 3.63 4.61 -2.33
CA VAL A 78 3.72 5.52 -1.19
C VAL A 78 4.62 4.90 -0.14
N THR A 79 5.63 5.65 0.28
CA THR A 79 6.58 5.24 1.32
C THR A 79 6.59 6.24 2.48
N PHE A 80 6.96 5.76 3.66
CA PHE A 80 7.28 6.61 4.82
C PHE A 80 8.36 5.93 5.63
N GLN A 81 9.39 6.70 6.01
CA GLN A 81 10.64 6.20 6.60
C GLN A 81 11.27 5.11 5.73
N HIS A 82 11.23 5.30 4.40
CA HIS A 82 11.75 4.35 3.42
C HIS A 82 11.10 2.95 3.52
N GLN A 83 9.87 2.87 4.02
CA GLN A 83 9.07 1.64 4.06
C GLN A 83 7.80 1.80 3.21
N PRO A 84 7.41 0.81 2.40
CA PRO A 84 6.13 0.82 1.70
C PRO A 84 4.95 0.91 2.67
N ILE A 85 4.05 1.86 2.43
CA ILE A 85 2.81 2.01 3.23
C ILE A 85 1.54 1.91 2.36
N GLY A 86 1.69 1.80 1.05
CA GLY A 86 0.59 1.49 0.13
C GLY A 86 0.85 1.96 -1.30
N LEU A 87 -0.16 1.79 -2.16
CA LEU A 87 -0.17 2.34 -3.51
C LEU A 87 -1.18 3.49 -3.57
N ALA A 88 -0.87 4.55 -4.30
CA ALA A 88 -1.80 5.63 -4.57
C ALA A 88 -1.98 5.83 -6.06
N LYS A 89 -3.15 6.37 -6.43
CA LYS A 89 -3.33 6.98 -7.75
C LYS A 89 -3.26 8.48 -7.64
N ARG A 90 -2.42 9.11 -8.45
CA ARG A 90 -2.41 10.56 -8.61
C ARG A 90 -3.66 10.99 -9.37
N ILE A 91 -4.41 11.93 -8.81
CA ILE A 91 -5.62 12.51 -9.41
C ILE A 91 -5.48 14.03 -9.36
N GLY A 92 -4.96 14.63 -10.44
CA GLY A 92 -4.59 16.05 -10.45
C GLY A 92 -3.44 16.32 -9.47
N SER A 93 -3.70 17.13 -8.45
CA SER A 93 -2.72 17.50 -7.41
C SER A 93 -2.74 16.61 -6.17
N ARG A 94 -3.68 15.65 -6.05
CA ARG A 94 -3.78 14.76 -4.88
C ARG A 94 -3.32 13.35 -5.19
N LEU A 95 -2.82 12.67 -4.16
CA LEU A 95 -2.69 11.23 -4.10
C LEU A 95 -3.94 10.65 -3.45
N LYS A 96 -4.69 9.87 -4.25
CA LYS A 96 -5.88 9.18 -3.77
C LYS A 96 -5.48 8.06 -2.81
N ASN A 97 -5.99 8.11 -1.60
CA ASN A 97 -5.73 7.13 -0.56
C ASN A 97 -6.33 5.76 -0.92
N SER A 98 -5.54 4.70 -0.71
CA SER A 98 -6.00 3.31 -0.84
C SER A 98 -5.74 2.46 0.41
N TYR A 99 -5.40 3.12 1.52
CA TYR A 99 -5.15 2.47 2.79
C TYR A 99 -6.41 1.72 3.25
N PRO A 100 -6.29 0.45 3.68
CA PRO A 100 -7.46 -0.34 4.05
C PRO A 100 -8.23 0.30 5.20
N ARG A 101 -9.57 0.38 5.07
CA ARG A 101 -10.43 1.08 6.03
C ARG A 101 -10.37 0.47 7.43
N GLU A 102 -10.19 -0.84 7.49
CA GLU A 102 -10.02 -1.62 8.71
C GLU A 102 -8.70 -1.31 9.45
N LEU A 103 -7.73 -0.69 8.77
CA LEU A 103 -6.45 -0.28 9.36
C LEU A 103 -6.40 1.21 9.69
N VAL A 104 -7.39 2.00 9.26
CA VAL A 104 -7.45 3.45 9.50
C VAL A 104 -7.41 3.73 11.00
N ARG A 105 -6.66 4.78 11.38
CA ARG A 105 -6.43 5.16 12.76
C ARG A 105 -6.91 6.58 13.02
N ASP A 106 -7.81 6.75 13.99
CA ASP A 106 -8.37 8.06 14.36
C ASP A 106 -7.61 8.78 15.49
N GLY A 107 -6.73 8.06 16.21
CA GLY A 107 -6.00 8.55 17.39
C GLY A 107 -4.70 9.31 17.09
N LYS A 108 -3.95 9.66 18.14
CA LYS A 108 -2.62 10.27 18.02
C LYS A 108 -1.64 9.24 17.46
N LEU A 109 -1.08 9.53 16.28
CA LEU A 109 -0.23 8.59 15.55
C LEU A 109 1.26 8.77 15.82
N PHE A 110 1.71 10.03 15.86
CA PHE A 110 3.09 10.36 16.09
C PHE A 110 3.22 11.05 17.45
N THR A 111 4.11 10.50 18.28
CA THR A 111 4.61 11.22 19.44
C THR A 111 5.80 12.03 18.93
N GLY A 112 5.67 13.36 18.90
CA GLY A 112 6.82 14.19 18.57
C GLY A 112 7.93 13.90 19.57
N ASN A 113 9.13 13.60 19.08
CA ASN A 113 10.32 13.87 19.88
C ASN A 113 10.42 15.39 19.94
N ALA A 114 10.18 15.94 21.13
CA ALA A 114 10.55 17.32 21.44
C ALA A 114 12.07 17.46 21.44
#